data_AF-A0A4P2QY52-F1
#
_entry.id   AF-A0A4P2QY52-F1
#
_cell.length_a   1.000
_cell.length_b   1.000
_cell.length_c   1.000
_cell.angle_alpha   90.00
_cell.angle_beta   90.00
_cell.angle_gamma   90.00
#
_symmetry.space_group_name_H-M   'P 1'
#
loop_
_entity.id
_entity.type
_entity.pdbx_description
1 polymer ?
#
loop_
_entity_poly.entity_id
_entity_poly.type
_entity_poly.pdbx_seq_one_letter_code
_entity_poly.pdbx_strand_id
1 'polypeptide(L)'
;MTDLTPTETKDRLKSLGLFGLLACWEQLADKPWLREVLAIEERERHKRSLERRLKNSRVAAFKPMTDFDWSWPKKIDREAVDDLFGLGFLSTGHNAVLVGPNGVGKTMILKNLAHQAVVRGHTVRFSTASDMLADLAAQESSAALARRLRRYTIPALLCIDEVGCAPRGADSPRGARDPPGAVAAVPRS
;
A
#
# COMPACT_ATOMS: atom_id res chain seq x y z
N MET A 1 1.33 5.42 32.75
CA MET A 1 0.08 4.64 32.60
C MET A 1 -1.06 5.62 32.73
N THR A 2 -1.53 6.15 31.61
CA THR A 2 -2.57 7.17 31.56
C THR A 2 -3.89 6.55 31.99
N ASP A 3 -4.53 7.07 33.02
CA ASP A 3 -5.89 6.68 33.36
C ASP A 3 -6.81 7.10 32.22
N LEU A 4 -7.26 6.10 31.45
CA LEU A 4 -8.22 6.27 30.37
C LEU A 4 -9.54 6.71 30.98
N THR A 5 -10.11 7.77 30.42
CA THR A 5 -11.40 8.28 30.84
C THR A 5 -12.50 7.25 30.53
N PRO A 6 -13.59 7.24 31.32
CA PRO A 6 -14.78 6.43 31.02
C PRO A 6 -15.30 6.60 29.58
N THR A 7 -15.21 7.82 29.05
CA THR A 7 -15.63 8.16 27.69
C THR A 7 -14.79 7.44 26.62
N GLU A 8 -13.46 7.49 26.73
CA GLU A 8 -12.56 6.80 25.80
C GLU A 8 -12.79 5.29 25.79
N THR A 9 -13.03 4.70 26.97
CA THR A 9 -13.30 3.26 27.09
C THR A 9 -14.63 2.88 26.41
N LYS A 10 -15.66 3.70 26.56
CA LYS A 10 -16.95 3.51 25.87
C LYS A 10 -16.80 3.62 24.36
N ASP A 11 -16.00 4.55 23.87
CA ASP A 11 -15.79 4.71 22.43
C ASP A 11 -14.96 3.55 21.84
N ARG A 12 -13.98 3.03 22.59
CA ARG A 12 -13.27 1.79 22.23
C ARG A 12 -14.24 0.61 22.11
N LEU A 13 -15.12 0.42 23.10
CA LEU A 13 -16.16 -0.63 23.06
C LEU A 13 -17.05 -0.53 21.82
N LYS A 14 -17.51 0.68 21.48
CA LYS A 14 -18.29 0.92 20.25
C LYS A 14 -17.49 0.58 18.99
N SER A 15 -16.24 1.03 18.90
CA SER A 15 -15.38 0.80 17.74
C SER A 15 -15.09 -0.69 17.52
N LEU A 16 -15.06 -1.47 18.61
CA LEU A 16 -14.88 -2.91 18.57
C LEU A 16 -16.19 -3.68 18.31
N GLY A 17 -17.35 -3.03 18.39
CA GLY A 17 -18.67 -3.65 18.24
C GLY A 17 -19.10 -4.44 19.48
N LEU A 18 -18.50 -4.18 20.65
CA LEU A 18 -18.77 -4.88 21.90
C LEU A 18 -19.99 -4.29 22.63
N PHE A 19 -21.12 -4.23 21.93
CA PHE A 19 -22.34 -3.56 22.43
C PHE A 19 -22.94 -4.21 23.68
N GLY A 20 -22.77 -5.52 23.87
CA GLY A 20 -23.20 -6.20 25.09
C GLY A 20 -22.43 -5.73 26.34
N LEU A 21 -21.11 -5.54 26.22
CA LEU A 21 -20.29 -4.99 27.30
C LEU A 21 -20.61 -3.50 27.53
N LEU A 22 -20.92 -2.76 26.47
CA LEU A 22 -21.37 -1.37 26.58
C LEU A 22 -22.71 -1.24 27.31
N ALA A 23 -23.66 -2.15 27.05
CA ALA A 23 -24.96 -2.17 27.72
C ALA A 23 -24.83 -2.44 29.24
N CYS A 24 -23.83 -3.22 29.64
CA CYS A 24 -23.53 -3.52 31.04
C CYS A 24 -22.44 -2.60 31.64
N TRP A 25 -22.22 -1.41 31.08
CA TRP A 25 -21.12 -0.51 31.46
C TRP A 25 -21.00 -0.28 32.97
N GLU A 26 -22.10 0.04 33.66
CA GLU A 26 -22.10 0.32 35.11
C GLU A 26 -21.57 -0.85 35.96
N GLN A 27 -21.71 -2.09 35.47
CA GLN A 27 -21.22 -3.28 36.17
C GLN A 27 -19.74 -3.57 35.87
N LEU A 28 -19.23 -3.03 34.76
CA LEU A 28 -17.94 -3.38 34.17
C LEU A 28 -16.91 -2.25 34.25
N ALA A 29 -17.33 -1.00 34.46
CA ALA A 29 -16.48 0.19 34.44
C ALA A 29 -15.27 0.07 35.38
N ASP A 30 -15.47 -0.46 36.58
CA ASP A 30 -14.44 -0.58 37.61
C ASP A 30 -13.66 -1.90 37.53
N LYS A 31 -13.95 -2.75 36.54
CA LYS A 31 -13.32 -4.06 36.44
C LYS A 31 -11.91 -3.92 35.82
N PRO A 32 -10.84 -4.33 36.54
CA PRO A 32 -9.47 -4.13 36.06
C PRO A 32 -9.16 -4.93 34.79
N TRP A 33 -9.81 -6.08 34.60
CA TRP A 33 -9.65 -6.94 33.43
C TRP A 33 -10.22 -6.32 32.15
N LEU A 34 -11.14 -5.34 32.24
CA LEU A 34 -11.77 -4.75 31.05
C LEU A 34 -10.74 -4.09 30.14
N ARG A 35 -9.78 -3.37 30.73
CA ARG A 35 -8.69 -2.70 29.99
C ARG A 35 -7.82 -3.71 29.24
N GLU A 36 -7.51 -4.82 29.88
CA GLU A 36 -6.69 -5.89 29.29
C GLU A 36 -7.41 -6.59 28.13
N VAL A 37 -8.69 -6.95 28.33
CA VAL A 37 -9.51 -7.58 27.28
C VAL A 37 -9.64 -6.67 26.06
N LEU A 38 -9.86 -5.37 26.25
CA LEU A 38 -9.91 -4.40 25.14
C LEU A 38 -8.58 -4.33 24.39
N ALA A 39 -7.46 -4.31 25.10
CA ALA A 39 -6.13 -4.28 24.49
C ALA A 39 -5.82 -5.57 23.70
N ILE A 40 -6.23 -6.73 24.20
CA ILE A 40 -6.08 -8.01 23.49
C ILE A 40 -6.90 -8.01 22.20
N GLU A 41 -8.17 -7.65 22.29
CA GLU A 41 -9.10 -7.63 21.14
C GLU A 41 -8.63 -6.66 20.06
N GLU A 42 -8.22 -5.44 20.44
CA GLU A 42 -7.66 -4.47 19.50
C GLU A 42 -6.42 -4.98 18.79
N ARG A 43 -5.48 -5.58 19.53
CA ARG A 43 -4.25 -6.14 18.97
C ARG A 43 -4.56 -7.24 17.95
N GLU A 44 -5.46 -8.17 18.29
CA GLU A 44 -5.85 -9.24 17.36
C GLU A 44 -6.61 -8.71 16.15
N ARG A 45 -7.50 -7.71 16.33
CA ARG A 45 -8.20 -7.07 15.22
C ARG A 45 -7.24 -6.34 14.28
N HIS A 46 -6.26 -5.62 14.83
CA HIS A 46 -5.22 -4.96 14.05
C HIS A 46 -4.37 -5.96 13.28
N LYS A 47 -3.94 -7.04 13.92
CA LYS A 47 -3.18 -8.14 13.29
C LYS A 47 -3.96 -8.76 12.14
N ARG A 48 -5.21 -9.20 12.37
CA ARG A 48 -6.07 -9.78 11.33
C ARG A 48 -6.33 -8.79 10.18
N SER A 49 -6.54 -7.52 10.51
CA SER A 49 -6.73 -6.47 9.50
C SER A 49 -5.48 -6.28 8.63
N LEU A 50 -4.29 -6.31 9.24
CA LEU A 50 -3.01 -6.22 8.54
C LEU A 50 -2.79 -7.45 7.65
N GLU A 51 -2.94 -8.66 8.19
CA GLU A 51 -2.79 -9.92 7.43
C GLU A 51 -3.74 -9.96 6.23
N ARG A 52 -5.01 -9.54 6.42
CA ARG A 52 -5.99 -9.44 5.34
C ARG A 52 -5.55 -8.44 4.26
N ARG A 53 -5.08 -7.26 4.65
CA ARG A 53 -4.60 -6.23 3.71
C ARG A 53 -3.35 -6.71 2.96
N LEU A 54 -2.41 -7.37 3.65
CA LEU A 54 -1.22 -7.94 3.05
C LEU A 54 -1.59 -9.03 2.02
N LYS A 55 -2.48 -9.95 2.37
CA LYS A 55 -3.00 -10.97 1.44
C LYS A 55 -3.67 -10.35 0.21
N ASN A 56 -4.50 -9.33 0.42
CA ASN A 56 -5.21 -8.65 -0.68
C ASN A 56 -4.29 -7.82 -1.58
N SER A 57 -3.17 -7.34 -1.03
CA SER A 57 -2.20 -6.52 -1.75
C SER A 57 -1.50 -7.25 -2.89
N ARG A 58 -1.44 -8.59 -2.86
CA ARG A 58 -0.65 -9.40 -3.82
C ARG A 58 0.81 -9.00 -3.94
N VAL A 59 1.36 -8.33 -2.93
CA VAL A 59 2.80 -8.07 -2.85
C VAL A 59 3.49 -9.41 -2.60
N ALA A 60 4.23 -9.89 -3.60
CA ALA A 60 5.08 -11.07 -3.46
C ALA A 60 6.21 -10.82 -2.46
N ALA A 61 6.82 -11.88 -1.93
CA ALA A 61 8.00 -11.76 -1.06
C ALA A 61 9.05 -10.84 -1.68
N PHE A 62 9.60 -9.94 -0.87
CA PHE A 62 10.53 -8.90 -1.30
C PHE A 62 11.65 -8.72 -0.28
N LYS A 63 12.80 -8.23 -0.75
CA LYS A 63 13.90 -7.84 0.13
C LYS A 63 13.55 -6.51 0.81
N PRO A 64 13.71 -6.37 2.13
CA PRO A 64 13.42 -5.14 2.84
C PRO A 64 14.33 -4.00 2.36
N MET A 65 13.82 -2.76 2.41
CA MET A 65 14.55 -1.56 1.99
C MET A 65 15.86 -1.34 2.75
N THR A 66 15.98 -1.89 3.96
CA THR A 66 17.23 -1.88 4.75
C THR A 66 18.40 -2.55 4.02
N ASP A 67 18.10 -3.51 3.15
CA ASP A 67 19.09 -4.25 2.36
C ASP A 67 19.32 -3.60 0.99
N PHE A 68 18.71 -2.44 0.73
CA PHE A 68 18.92 -1.71 -0.51
C PHE A 68 20.30 -1.03 -0.49
N ASP A 69 21.13 -1.38 -1.46
CA ASP A 69 22.43 -0.77 -1.61
C ASP A 69 22.30 0.63 -2.24
N TRP A 70 22.23 1.65 -1.39
CA TRP A 70 22.21 3.05 -1.81
C TRP A 70 23.51 3.50 -2.50
N SER A 71 24.58 2.69 -2.47
CA SER A 71 25.81 2.98 -3.22
C SER A 71 25.68 2.66 -4.73
N TRP A 72 24.60 1.98 -5.13
CA TRP A 72 24.38 1.49 -6.48
C TRP A 72 22.88 1.61 -6.86
N PRO A 73 22.41 2.70 -7.51
CA PRO A 73 23.09 3.55 -8.50
C PRO A 73 23.29 5.02 -8.07
N LYS A 74 24.32 5.68 -8.61
CA LYS A 74 24.68 7.11 -8.39
C LYS A 74 23.64 8.16 -8.83
N LYS A 75 22.41 7.76 -9.19
CA LYS A 75 21.38 8.63 -9.82
C LYS A 75 19.96 8.40 -9.27
N ILE A 76 19.80 7.74 -8.14
CA ILE A 76 18.50 7.74 -7.44
C ILE A 76 18.49 8.92 -6.49
N ASP A 77 17.51 9.79 -6.66
CA ASP A 77 17.23 10.86 -5.71
C ASP A 77 16.66 10.25 -4.43
N ARG A 78 17.50 10.18 -3.39
CA ARG A 78 17.13 9.61 -2.10
C ARG A 78 16.05 10.43 -1.41
N GLU A 79 16.08 11.75 -1.56
CA GLU A 79 15.10 12.64 -0.94
C GLU A 79 13.70 12.38 -1.53
N ALA A 80 13.61 12.23 -2.85
CA ALA A 80 12.37 11.88 -3.52
C ALA A 80 11.85 10.48 -3.13
N VAL A 81 12.73 9.50 -2.91
CA VAL A 81 12.32 8.18 -2.42
C VAL A 81 11.86 8.27 -0.96
N ASP A 82 12.56 8.98 -0.10
CA ASP A 82 12.16 9.13 1.30
C ASP A 82 10.80 9.85 1.44
N ASP A 83 10.55 10.89 0.62
CA ASP A 83 9.24 11.55 0.54
C ASP A 83 8.13 10.60 0.05
N LEU A 84 8.44 9.75 -0.93
CA LEU A 84 7.53 8.71 -1.40
C LEU A 84 7.16 7.73 -0.26
N PHE A 85 8.12 7.35 0.57
CA PHE A 85 7.90 6.53 1.78
C PHE A 85 7.17 7.32 2.89
N GLY A 86 7.08 8.64 2.78
CA GLY A 86 6.17 9.49 3.55
C GLY A 86 4.68 9.23 3.24
N LEU A 87 4.37 8.70 2.06
CA LEU A 87 3.00 8.43 1.57
C LEU A 87 2.10 9.69 1.48
N GLY A 88 2.66 10.90 1.56
CA GLY A 88 1.89 12.16 1.44
C GLY A 88 1.20 12.32 0.09
N PHE A 89 1.70 11.69 -0.96
CA PHE A 89 1.07 11.67 -2.27
C PHE A 89 -0.31 10.96 -2.27
N LEU A 90 -0.56 10.03 -1.32
CA LEU A 90 -1.85 9.33 -1.21
C LEU A 90 -2.97 10.26 -0.75
N SER A 91 -2.71 11.19 0.17
CA SER A 91 -3.72 12.12 0.67
C SER A 91 -4.07 13.20 -0.36
N THR A 92 -3.12 13.54 -1.22
CA THR A 92 -3.26 14.55 -2.28
C THR A 92 -3.72 13.96 -3.61
N GLY A 93 -3.81 12.62 -3.72
CA GLY A 93 -4.27 11.94 -4.93
C GLY A 93 -3.29 12.00 -6.10
N HIS A 94 -2.00 12.28 -5.86
CA HIS A 94 -0.97 12.28 -6.89
C HIS A 94 -0.54 10.84 -7.24
N ASN A 95 -0.03 10.65 -8.46
CA ASN A 95 0.56 9.40 -8.90
C ASN A 95 2.08 9.52 -8.85
N ALA A 96 2.78 8.50 -8.33
CA ALA A 96 4.23 8.47 -8.34
C ALA A 96 4.74 7.51 -9.42
N VAL A 97 5.65 7.98 -10.27
CA VAL A 97 6.25 7.20 -11.36
C VAL A 97 7.75 7.01 -11.12
N LEU A 98 8.21 5.76 -11.09
CA LEU A 98 9.62 5.41 -10.93
C LEU A 98 10.30 5.23 -12.30
N VAL A 99 11.02 6.26 -12.76
CA VAL A 99 11.76 6.26 -14.04
C VAL A 99 13.25 6.02 -13.79
N GLY A 100 13.91 5.23 -14.66
CA GLY A 100 15.29 4.81 -14.47
C GLY A 100 15.68 3.55 -15.27
N PRO A 101 16.97 3.22 -15.34
CA PRO A 101 17.44 2.06 -16.10
C PRO A 101 16.98 0.73 -15.47
N ASN A 102 16.99 -0.35 -16.25
CA ASN A 102 16.70 -1.70 -15.74
C ASN A 102 17.76 -2.11 -14.70
N GLY A 103 17.36 -2.83 -13.66
CA GLY A 103 18.27 -3.36 -12.64
C GLY A 103 18.57 -2.42 -11.46
N VAL A 104 17.99 -1.22 -11.42
CA VAL A 104 18.18 -0.26 -10.29
C VAL A 104 17.28 -0.53 -9.08
N GLY A 105 16.62 -1.69 -9.02
CA GLY A 105 15.76 -2.06 -7.91
C GLY A 105 14.39 -1.37 -7.85
N LYS A 106 13.88 -0.80 -8.95
CA LYS A 106 12.53 -0.18 -8.98
C LYS A 106 11.43 -1.09 -8.46
N THR A 107 11.43 -2.35 -8.90
CA THR A 107 10.50 -3.38 -8.41
C THR A 107 10.64 -3.58 -6.90
N MET A 108 11.86 -3.53 -6.35
CA MET A 108 12.10 -3.62 -4.91
C MET A 108 11.57 -2.37 -4.19
N ILE A 109 11.82 -1.17 -4.70
CA ILE A 109 11.28 0.09 -4.16
C ILE A 109 9.75 0.06 -4.15
N LEU A 110 9.13 -0.31 -5.27
CA LEU A 110 7.68 -0.38 -5.42
C LEU A 110 7.05 -1.40 -4.46
N LYS A 111 7.67 -2.57 -4.28
CA LYS A 111 7.20 -3.59 -3.32
C LYS A 111 7.34 -3.13 -1.87
N ASN A 112 8.45 -2.47 -1.53
CA ASN A 112 8.66 -1.91 -0.19
C ASN A 112 7.67 -0.78 0.12
N LEU A 113 7.42 0.11 -0.84
CA LEU A 113 6.42 1.17 -0.74
C LEU A 113 5.02 0.58 -0.52
N ALA A 114 4.66 -0.43 -1.33
CA ALA A 114 3.40 -1.14 -1.20
C ALA A 114 3.24 -1.77 0.19
N HIS A 115 4.28 -2.42 0.70
CA HIS A 115 4.29 -2.99 2.04
C HIS A 115 4.14 -1.92 3.13
N GLN A 116 4.89 -0.82 3.05
CA GLN A 116 4.81 0.26 4.02
C GLN A 116 3.41 0.89 4.05
N ALA A 117 2.78 1.09 2.89
CA ALA A 117 1.41 1.56 2.81
C ALA A 117 0.41 0.59 3.47
N VAL A 118 0.59 -0.72 3.30
CA VAL A 118 -0.21 -1.74 4.00
C VAL A 118 0.00 -1.64 5.52
N VAL A 119 1.24 -1.53 5.99
CA VAL A 119 1.54 -1.37 7.43
C VAL A 119 0.90 -0.09 8.00
N ARG A 120 0.91 1.01 7.24
CA ARG A 120 0.34 2.31 7.65
C ARG A 120 -1.19 2.40 7.66
N GLY A 121 -1.92 1.35 7.25
CA GLY A 121 -3.39 1.40 7.26
C GLY A 121 -4.03 1.28 5.89
N HIS A 122 -3.28 1.54 4.81
CA HIS A 122 -3.86 1.71 3.48
C HIS A 122 -4.20 0.39 2.81
N THR A 123 -5.22 0.43 1.94
CA THR A 123 -5.51 -0.65 1.00
C THR A 123 -4.59 -0.51 -0.19
N VAL A 124 -3.85 -1.57 -0.50
CA VAL A 124 -2.87 -1.56 -1.58
C VAL A 124 -3.17 -2.69 -2.54
N ARG A 125 -2.78 -2.52 -3.80
CA ARG A 125 -2.86 -3.54 -4.84
C ARG A 125 -1.61 -3.50 -5.70
N PHE A 126 -0.90 -4.61 -5.79
CA PHE A 126 0.22 -4.81 -6.69
C PHE A 126 -0.22 -5.63 -7.90
N SER A 127 0.19 -5.21 -9.10
CA SER A 127 -0.03 -5.93 -10.36
C SER A 127 1.10 -5.60 -11.33
N THR A 128 1.39 -6.50 -12.27
CA THR A 128 2.14 -6.09 -13.46
C THR A 128 1.22 -5.37 -14.44
N ALA A 129 1.78 -4.53 -15.32
CA ALA A 129 1.01 -3.90 -16.40
C ALA A 129 0.39 -4.96 -17.32
N SER A 130 1.17 -5.98 -17.70
CA SER A 130 0.73 -7.10 -18.54
C SER A 130 -0.43 -7.87 -17.92
N ASP A 131 -0.33 -8.25 -16.64
CA ASP A 131 -1.40 -8.98 -15.94
C ASP A 131 -2.67 -8.15 -15.83
N MET A 132 -2.53 -6.85 -15.54
CA MET A 132 -3.67 -5.94 -15.42
C MET A 132 -4.41 -5.82 -16.76
N LEU A 133 -3.67 -5.61 -17.85
CA LEU A 133 -4.24 -5.49 -19.19
C LEU A 133 -4.89 -6.80 -19.64
N ALA A 134 -4.24 -7.94 -19.44
CA ALA A 134 -4.80 -9.26 -19.76
C ALA A 134 -6.10 -9.52 -18.99
N ASP A 135 -6.13 -9.21 -17.70
CA ASP A 135 -7.29 -9.40 -16.82
C ASP A 135 -8.47 -8.49 -17.18
N LEU A 136 -8.21 -7.28 -17.68
CA LEU A 136 -9.21 -6.37 -18.21
C LEU A 136 -9.70 -6.79 -19.61
N ALA A 137 -8.80 -7.21 -20.49
CA ALA A 137 -9.12 -7.66 -21.84
C ALA A 137 -9.95 -8.96 -21.85
N ALA A 138 -9.80 -9.81 -20.83
CA ALA A 138 -10.59 -11.03 -20.67
C ALA A 138 -12.07 -10.79 -20.30
N GLN A 139 -12.53 -9.53 -20.16
CA GLN A 139 -13.92 -9.24 -19.82
C GLN A 139 -14.75 -9.01 -21.10
N GLU A 140 -15.73 -9.88 -21.33
CA GLU A 140 -16.54 -9.88 -22.57
C GLU A 140 -17.64 -8.80 -22.62
N SER A 141 -18.02 -8.23 -21.48
CA SER A 141 -19.08 -7.20 -21.41
C SER A 141 -18.62 -5.93 -20.69
N SER A 142 -19.18 -4.79 -21.07
CA SER A 142 -18.91 -3.50 -20.44
C SER A 142 -19.22 -3.49 -18.94
N ALA A 143 -20.27 -4.20 -18.52
CA ALA A 143 -20.61 -4.34 -17.10
C ALA A 143 -19.58 -5.17 -16.32
N ALA A 144 -19.09 -6.27 -16.91
CA ALA A 144 -18.04 -7.09 -16.30
C ALA A 144 -16.71 -6.33 -16.23
N LEU A 145 -16.37 -5.58 -17.28
CA LEU A 145 -15.20 -4.70 -17.33
C LEU A 145 -15.27 -3.61 -16.25
N ALA A 146 -16.38 -2.90 -16.14
CA ALA A 146 -16.57 -1.87 -15.11
C ALA A 146 -16.43 -2.45 -13.68
N ARG A 147 -16.98 -3.64 -13.45
CA ARG A 147 -16.82 -4.35 -12.16
C ARG A 147 -15.37 -4.79 -11.91
N ARG A 148 -14.66 -5.22 -12.95
CA ARG A 148 -13.24 -5.61 -12.85
C ARG A 148 -12.34 -4.39 -12.63
N LEU A 149 -12.58 -3.27 -13.30
CA LEU A 149 -11.88 -2.00 -13.12
C LEU A 149 -11.93 -1.49 -11.68
N ARG A 150 -13.07 -1.67 -10.99
CA ARG A 150 -13.19 -1.33 -9.56
C ARG A 150 -12.13 -1.99 -8.68
N ARG A 151 -11.62 -3.18 -9.04
CA ARG A 151 -10.53 -3.83 -8.28
C ARG A 151 -9.20 -3.06 -8.34
N TYR A 152 -9.01 -2.25 -9.36
CA TYR A 152 -7.82 -1.43 -9.57
C TYR A 152 -8.00 0.00 -9.07
N THR A 153 -9.23 0.50 -8.97
CA THR A 153 -9.51 1.89 -8.55
C THR A 153 -9.93 2.06 -7.09
N ILE A 154 -10.48 1.02 -6.45
CA ILE A 154 -10.87 1.05 -5.02
C ILE A 154 -9.67 1.12 -4.05
N PRO A 155 -8.55 0.42 -4.28
CA PRO A 155 -7.39 0.50 -3.39
C PRO A 155 -6.86 1.94 -3.30
N ALA A 156 -6.43 2.36 -2.11
CA ALA A 156 -5.79 3.67 -1.91
C ALA A 156 -4.49 3.79 -2.72
N LEU A 157 -3.75 2.70 -2.87
CA LEU A 157 -2.54 2.62 -3.68
C LEU A 157 -2.62 1.47 -4.68
N LEU A 158 -2.47 1.78 -5.97
CA LEU A 158 -2.25 0.81 -7.04
C LEU A 158 -0.79 0.89 -7.49
N CYS A 159 -0.04 -0.19 -7.26
CA CYS A 159 1.33 -0.36 -7.72
C CYS A 159 1.32 -1.17 -9.01
N ILE A 160 1.79 -0.57 -10.10
CA ILE A 160 1.94 -1.22 -11.40
C ILE A 160 3.43 -1.37 -11.69
N ASP A 161 3.87 -2.61 -11.90
CA ASP A 161 5.26 -2.91 -12.29
C ASP A 161 5.32 -3.31 -13.77
N GLU A 162 6.32 -2.79 -14.47
CA GLU A 162 6.64 -3.22 -15.82
C GLU A 162 7.80 -4.21 -15.77
N VAL A 163 7.49 -5.47 -15.47
CA VAL A 163 8.49 -6.54 -15.62
C VAL A 163 8.37 -7.10 -17.03
N GLY A 164 9.32 -6.74 -17.89
CA GLY A 164 9.50 -7.33 -19.22
C GLY A 164 9.11 -6.40 -20.36
N CYS A 165 10.05 -5.58 -20.81
CA CYS A 165 10.11 -5.32 -22.25
C CYS A 165 10.50 -6.66 -22.88
N ALA A 166 9.58 -7.31 -23.60
CA ALA A 166 9.95 -8.29 -24.62
C ALA A 166 11.12 -7.70 -25.43
N PRO A 167 12.11 -8.50 -25.89
CA PRO A 167 13.22 -7.96 -26.66
C PRO A 167 12.61 -7.18 -27.83
N ARG A 168 12.75 -5.85 -27.81
CA ARG A 168 12.43 -5.03 -28.98
C ARG A 168 13.38 -5.55 -30.05
N GLY A 169 12.80 -6.19 -31.08
CA GLY A 169 13.53 -6.62 -32.26
C GLY A 169 14.44 -5.50 -32.72
N ALA A 170 15.67 -5.86 -33.04
CA ALA A 170 16.66 -4.97 -33.62
C ALA A 170 16.05 -4.24 -34.81
N ASP A 171 15.83 -2.94 -34.69
CA ASP A 171 16.48 -1.90 -35.49
C ASP A 171 15.89 -0.53 -35.19
N SER A 172 16.72 0.38 -34.68
CA SER A 172 16.66 1.82 -34.95
C SER A 172 17.86 2.52 -34.28
N PRO A 173 18.61 3.36 -35.02
CA PRO A 173 19.89 3.89 -34.56
C PRO A 173 19.72 4.98 -33.50
N ARG A 174 20.76 5.04 -32.65
CA ARG A 174 20.95 5.90 -31.48
C ARG A 174 20.76 7.38 -31.81
N GLY A 175 20.10 8.12 -30.90
CA GLY A 175 20.17 9.57 -30.92
C GLY A 175 19.15 10.30 -30.04
N ALA A 176 19.13 10.07 -28.72
CA ALA A 176 18.58 11.05 -27.79
C ALA A 176 19.14 10.81 -26.38
N ARG A 177 19.58 11.88 -25.72
CA ARG A 177 20.05 11.90 -24.35
C ARG A 177 18.87 11.54 -23.42
N ASP A 178 19.01 10.50 -22.61
CA ASP A 178 18.09 10.23 -21.52
C ASP A 178 18.18 11.37 -20.49
N PRO A 179 17.05 12.02 -20.12
CA PRO A 179 17.04 12.99 -19.02
C PRO A 179 17.19 12.26 -17.67
N PRO A 180 17.61 12.97 -16.59
CA PRO A 180 17.82 12.37 -15.27
C PRO A 180 16.55 11.68 -14.76
N GLY A 181 16.72 10.54 -14.08
CA GLY A 181 15.63 9.77 -13.49
C GLY A 181 14.84 10.61 -12.49
N ALA A 182 13.70 11.12 -12.95
CA ALA A 182 12.78 11.89 -12.14
C ALA A 182 11.72 10.96 -11.55
N VAL A 183 11.47 11.10 -10.24
CA VAL A 183 10.20 10.65 -9.65
C VAL A 183 9.18 11.72 -10.01
N ALA A 184 8.33 11.45 -10.99
CA ALA A 184 7.29 12.40 -11.39
C ALA A 184 6.03 12.15 -10.56
N ALA A 185 5.63 13.15 -9.77
CA ALA A 185 4.31 13.22 -9.17
C ALA A 185 3.34 13.81 -10.20
N VAL A 186 2.45 13.01 -10.79
CA VAL A 186 1.47 13.48 -11.79
C VAL A 186 0.09 13.55 -11.14
N PRO A 187 -0.65 14.68 -11.24
CA PRO A 187 -2.01 14.78 -10.71
C PRO A 187 -2.97 13.81 -11.40
N ARG A 188 -3.99 13.33 -10.68
CA ARG A 188 -5.06 12.50 -11.26
C ARG A 188 -6.02 13.36 -12.08
N SER A 189 -6.30 12.91 -13.29
CA SER A 189 -7.42 13.36 -14.15
C SER A 189 -8.70 12.61 -13.80
#